data_AF-A0A7C4TEC3-F1
#
_entry.id   AF-A0A7C4TEC3-F1
#
_cell.length_a   1.000
_cell.length_b   1.000
_cell.length_c   1.000
_cell.angle_alpha   90.00
_cell.angle_beta   90.00
_cell.angle_gamma   90.00
#
_symmetry.space_group_name_H-M   'P 1'
#
loop_
_entity.id
_entity.type
_entity.pdbx_description
1 polymer ?
#
loop_
_entity_poly.entity_id
_entity_poly.type
_entity_poly.pdbx_seq_one_letter_code
_entity_poly.pdbx_strand_id
1 'polypeptide(L)'
;MSEEKEGKETLHIKVFPSSIPVSYEGRFYIRSGSTTQELKDNELAYFLLEKMGKTWDNLSSNLDLSPIDSSSVEKFKNFAKLRVPGITDLDSIEKIFSNLKLFDENKKLTNAAILLFAKDPQRKFISANVRVGRFKTPTQIIDTFIIEGNLFEQVEKTVEAIKKTFECKI
;
A
#
# COMPACT_ATOMS: atom_id res chain seq x y z
N MET A 1 7.98 -34.46 -25.01
CA MET A 1 8.83 -35.63 -25.33
C MET A 1 8.65 -36.61 -24.20
N SER A 2 8.27 -37.85 -24.50
CA SER A 2 8.26 -38.93 -23.50
C SER A 2 9.70 -39.32 -23.19
N GLU A 3 10.05 -39.37 -21.91
CA GLU A 3 11.33 -39.86 -21.42
C GLU A 3 11.08 -41.15 -20.63
N GLU A 4 11.94 -42.14 -20.78
CA GLU A 4 11.86 -43.40 -20.05
C GLU A 4 12.74 -43.29 -18.79
N LYS A 5 12.11 -43.31 -17.62
CA LYS A 5 12.80 -43.33 -16.31
C LYS A 5 12.37 -44.58 -15.56
N GLU A 6 13.35 -45.38 -15.11
CA GLU A 6 13.12 -46.62 -14.36
C GLU A 6 12.14 -47.61 -15.04
N GLY A 7 12.19 -47.70 -16.38
CA GLY A 7 11.31 -48.59 -17.16
C GLY A 7 9.84 -48.16 -17.18
N LYS A 8 9.53 -46.90 -16.84
CA LYS A 8 8.19 -46.31 -16.97
C LYS A 8 8.23 -45.14 -17.93
N GLU A 9 7.18 -45.04 -18.75
CA GLU A 9 6.98 -43.91 -19.65
C GLU A 9 6.58 -42.67 -18.83
N THR A 10 7.33 -41.57 -18.99
CA THR A 10 7.05 -40.31 -18.29
C THR A 10 6.79 -39.17 -19.28
N LEU A 11 5.80 -38.33 -18.95
CA LEU A 11 5.48 -37.14 -19.73
C LEU A 11 6.06 -35.90 -19.03
N HIS A 12 7.00 -35.23 -19.68
CA HIS A 12 7.53 -33.97 -19.19
C HIS A 12 6.74 -32.79 -19.78
N ILE A 13 6.04 -32.05 -18.91
CA ILE A 13 5.26 -30.85 -19.28
C ILE A 13 5.99 -29.61 -18.76
N LYS A 14 6.48 -28.78 -19.68
CA LYS A 14 7.06 -27.47 -19.36
C LYS A 14 6.03 -26.39 -19.63
N VAL A 15 5.66 -25.66 -18.58
CA VAL A 15 4.71 -24.54 -18.66
C VAL A 15 5.48 -23.24 -18.44
N PHE A 16 5.30 -22.28 -19.34
CA PHE A 16 5.90 -20.95 -19.21
C PHE A 16 4.96 -20.00 -18.45
N PRO A 17 5.50 -18.99 -17.75
CA PRO A 17 4.68 -17.99 -17.09
C PRO A 17 3.75 -17.28 -18.10
N SER A 18 2.48 -17.17 -17.76
CA SER A 18 1.51 -16.39 -18.53
C SER A 18 1.53 -14.92 -18.10
N SER A 19 1.45 -14.02 -19.07
CA SER A 19 1.27 -12.58 -18.86
C SER A 19 -0.16 -12.25 -18.40
N ILE A 20 -1.15 -13.03 -18.81
CA ILE A 20 -2.56 -12.88 -18.41
C ILE A 20 -2.95 -13.91 -17.35
N PRO A 21 -3.88 -13.58 -16.43
CA PRO A 21 -4.46 -14.54 -15.50
C PRO A 21 -5.13 -15.70 -16.24
N VAL A 22 -4.83 -16.94 -15.86
CA VAL A 22 -5.50 -18.14 -16.39
C VAL A 22 -6.39 -18.69 -15.29
N SER A 23 -7.70 -18.79 -15.57
CA SER A 23 -8.66 -19.38 -14.66
C SER A 23 -8.87 -20.87 -14.96
N TYR A 24 -9.16 -21.64 -13.92
CA TYR A 24 -9.62 -23.01 -14.01
C TYR A 24 -10.95 -23.11 -13.26
N GLU A 25 -12.02 -23.48 -13.96
CA GLU A 25 -13.40 -23.49 -13.42
C GLU A 25 -13.82 -22.17 -12.75
N GLY A 26 -13.41 -21.04 -13.34
CA GLY A 26 -13.71 -19.71 -12.82
C GLY A 26 -12.91 -19.31 -11.57
N ARG A 27 -11.95 -20.12 -11.14
CA ARG A 27 -11.08 -19.86 -9.98
C ARG A 27 -9.64 -19.66 -10.41
N PHE A 28 -8.87 -18.95 -9.59
CA PHE A 28 -7.46 -18.72 -9.81
C PHE A 28 -6.65 -19.42 -8.74
N TYR A 29 -5.49 -19.94 -9.13
CA TYR A 29 -4.62 -20.70 -8.25
C TYR A 29 -3.18 -20.23 -8.42
N ILE A 30 -2.43 -20.26 -7.32
CA ILE A 30 -1.00 -20.02 -7.32
C ILE A 30 -0.26 -21.19 -6.68
N ARG A 31 0.89 -21.55 -7.23
CA ARG A 31 1.75 -22.58 -6.66
C ARG A 31 2.71 -21.94 -5.66
N SER A 32 2.65 -22.40 -4.42
CA SER A 32 3.61 -22.05 -3.37
C SER A 32 4.32 -23.33 -2.92
N GLY A 33 5.57 -23.47 -3.36
CA GLY A 33 6.37 -24.68 -3.17
C GLY A 33 5.75 -25.93 -3.82
N SER A 34 5.47 -26.94 -3.00
CA SER A 34 4.82 -28.19 -3.44
C SER A 34 3.30 -28.11 -3.51
N THR A 35 2.68 -27.05 -2.97
CA THR A 35 1.22 -26.92 -2.86
C THR A 35 0.66 -25.93 -3.87
N THR A 36 -0.59 -26.16 -4.29
CA THR A 36 -1.37 -25.23 -5.11
C THR A 36 -2.51 -24.70 -4.25
N GLN A 37 -2.61 -23.38 -4.14
CA GLN A 37 -3.56 -22.70 -3.28
C GLN A 37 -4.53 -21.88 -4.14
N GLU A 38 -5.80 -21.93 -3.80
CA GLU A 38 -6.84 -21.10 -4.43
C GLU A 38 -6.71 -19.66 -3.92
N LEU A 39 -6.63 -18.71 -4.85
CA LEU A 39 -6.62 -17.28 -4.51
C LEU A 39 -8.05 -16.82 -4.26
N LYS A 40 -8.29 -16.23 -3.09
CA LYS A 40 -9.63 -15.76 -2.66
C LYS A 40 -9.59 -14.29 -2.23
N ASP A 41 -10.76 -13.66 -2.26
CA ASP A 41 -11.00 -12.31 -1.72
C ASP A 41 -9.92 -11.29 -2.16
N ASN A 42 -9.20 -10.72 -1.19
CA ASN A 42 -8.18 -9.72 -1.42
C ASN A 42 -6.97 -10.27 -2.18
N GLU A 43 -6.56 -11.51 -1.94
CA GLU A 43 -5.42 -12.11 -2.64
C GLU A 43 -5.69 -12.24 -4.13
N LEU A 44 -6.92 -12.62 -4.48
CA LEU A 44 -7.36 -12.63 -5.88
C LEU A 44 -7.35 -11.23 -6.47
N ALA A 45 -7.90 -10.24 -5.76
CA ALA A 45 -7.91 -8.85 -6.24
C ALA A 45 -6.49 -8.31 -6.47
N TYR A 46 -5.56 -8.54 -5.53
CA TYR A 46 -4.16 -8.12 -5.68
C TYR A 46 -3.46 -8.85 -6.82
N PHE A 47 -3.67 -10.16 -6.95
CA PHE A 47 -3.12 -10.95 -8.06
C PHE A 47 -3.58 -10.42 -9.42
N LEU A 48 -4.87 -10.10 -9.56
CA LEU A 48 -5.40 -9.55 -10.80
C LEU A 48 -4.82 -8.16 -11.09
N LEU A 49 -4.72 -7.28 -10.09
CA LEU A 49 -4.10 -5.97 -10.24
C LEU A 49 -2.64 -6.09 -10.70
N GLU A 50 -1.86 -6.96 -10.06
CA GLU A 50 -0.46 -7.20 -10.40
C GLU A 50 -0.32 -7.68 -11.85
N LYS A 51 -1.17 -8.61 -12.29
CA LYS A 51 -1.18 -9.08 -13.68
C LYS A 51 -1.59 -8.01 -14.69
N MET A 52 -2.32 -6.99 -14.26
CA MET A 52 -2.64 -5.80 -15.07
C MET A 52 -1.56 -4.71 -14.98
N GLY A 53 -0.44 -4.96 -14.28
CA GLY A 53 0.63 -3.98 -14.09
C GLY A 53 0.23 -2.83 -13.16
N LYS A 54 -0.80 -3.02 -12.33
CA LYS A 54 -1.29 -2.01 -11.39
C LYS A 54 -1.13 -2.49 -9.95
N THR A 55 -1.02 -1.55 -9.04
CA THR A 55 -1.07 -1.80 -7.60
C THR A 55 -2.27 -1.05 -7.02
N TRP A 56 -2.73 -1.48 -5.85
CA TRP A 56 -3.90 -0.86 -5.20
C TRP A 56 -3.69 0.63 -4.92
N ASP A 57 -2.47 1.01 -4.55
CA ASP A 57 -2.08 2.40 -4.27
C ASP A 57 -2.04 3.26 -5.54
N ASN A 58 -1.81 2.67 -6.71
CA ASN A 58 -1.85 3.33 -8.01
C ASN A 58 -3.28 3.41 -8.62
N LEU A 59 -4.30 2.85 -7.95
CA LEU A 59 -5.66 2.98 -8.44
C LEU A 59 -6.14 4.43 -8.36
N SER A 60 -6.84 4.83 -9.42
CA SER A 60 -7.43 6.17 -9.53
C SER A 60 -8.47 6.41 -8.45
N SER A 61 -8.50 7.63 -7.96
CA SER A 61 -9.59 8.17 -7.15
C SER A 61 -10.41 9.14 -7.98
N ASN A 62 -11.71 9.19 -7.72
CA ASN A 62 -12.58 10.19 -8.35
C ASN A 62 -12.41 11.59 -7.71
N LEU A 63 -11.30 11.85 -7.00
CA LEU A 63 -11.02 13.09 -6.31
C LEU A 63 -9.98 13.92 -7.07
N ASP A 64 -10.20 15.23 -7.08
CA ASP A 64 -9.26 16.23 -7.60
C ASP A 64 -8.36 16.73 -6.45
N LEU A 65 -7.57 17.79 -6.67
CA LEU A 65 -6.61 18.33 -5.68
C LEU A 65 -7.24 19.01 -4.46
N SER A 66 -8.56 19.19 -4.40
CA SER A 66 -9.24 19.87 -3.29
C SER A 66 -9.05 19.28 -1.89
N PRO A 67 -8.93 17.94 -1.67
CA PRO A 67 -8.72 17.37 -0.35
C PRO A 67 -7.25 17.41 0.07
N ILE A 68 -6.33 17.84 -0.79
CA ILE A 68 -4.90 17.84 -0.50
C ILE A 68 -4.57 18.90 0.56
N ASP A 69 -3.78 18.47 1.54
CA ASP A 69 -3.17 19.30 2.55
C ASP A 69 -1.85 19.87 2.05
N SER A 70 -1.84 21.17 1.73
CA SER A 70 -0.63 21.87 1.32
C SER A 70 0.46 21.83 2.39
N SER A 71 0.10 21.79 3.68
CA SER A 71 1.08 21.76 4.77
C SER A 71 1.91 20.48 4.74
N SER A 72 1.28 19.34 4.44
CA SER A 72 1.93 18.05 4.30
C SER A 72 2.83 17.96 3.07
N VAL A 73 2.46 18.65 1.98
CA VAL A 73 3.33 18.78 0.79
C VAL A 73 4.60 19.59 1.13
N GLU A 74 4.46 20.69 1.87
CA GLU A 74 5.62 21.48 2.33
C GLU A 74 6.51 20.71 3.30
N LYS A 75 5.93 19.93 4.22
CA LYS A 75 6.69 18.99 5.07
C LYS A 75 7.48 17.99 4.23
N PHE A 76 6.83 17.40 3.22
CA PHE A 76 7.49 16.46 2.31
C PHE A 76 8.67 17.11 1.56
N LYS A 77 8.50 18.33 1.02
CA LYS A 77 9.60 19.07 0.38
C LYS A 77 10.79 19.20 1.31
N ASN A 78 10.56 19.59 2.57
CA ASN A 78 11.61 19.74 3.56
C ASN A 78 12.33 18.43 3.87
N PHE A 79 11.61 17.31 3.98
CA PHE A 79 12.23 15.99 4.17
C PHE A 79 12.98 15.50 2.92
N ALA A 80 12.48 15.82 1.73
CA ALA A 80 13.04 15.36 0.47
C ALA A 80 14.30 16.11 0.04
N LYS A 81 14.53 17.36 0.51
CA LYS A 81 15.72 18.18 0.18
C LYS A 81 17.05 17.43 0.33
N LEU A 82 17.16 16.55 1.33
CA LEU A 82 18.38 15.78 1.60
C LEU A 82 18.60 14.59 0.66
N ARG A 83 17.53 14.09 0.02
CA ARG A 83 17.55 12.82 -0.74
C ARG A 83 17.22 12.98 -2.23
N VAL A 84 16.57 14.08 -2.61
CA VAL A 84 16.13 14.35 -3.98
C VAL A 84 16.80 15.65 -4.45
N PRO A 85 18.00 15.56 -5.08
CA PRO A 85 18.66 16.72 -5.63
C PRO A 85 17.75 17.39 -6.67
N GLY A 86 17.40 18.66 -6.44
CA GLY A 86 16.58 19.44 -7.38
C GLY A 86 15.10 19.60 -7.02
N ILE A 87 14.62 19.01 -5.91
CA ILE A 87 13.35 19.46 -5.34
C ILE A 87 13.54 20.85 -4.74
N THR A 88 12.71 21.80 -5.16
CA THR A 88 12.79 23.19 -4.70
C THR A 88 11.49 23.60 -4.03
N ASP A 89 11.56 24.58 -3.13
CA ASP A 89 10.36 25.12 -2.48
C ASP A 89 9.38 25.75 -3.49
N LEU A 90 9.89 26.14 -4.66
CA LEU A 90 9.14 26.69 -5.78
C LEU A 90 8.37 25.64 -6.60
N ASP A 91 8.61 24.34 -6.36
CA ASP A 91 7.90 23.30 -7.10
C ASP A 91 6.42 23.28 -6.73
N SER A 92 5.57 23.30 -7.76
CA SER A 92 4.12 23.20 -7.59
C SER A 92 3.71 21.80 -7.13
N ILE A 93 2.53 21.71 -6.51
CA ILE A 93 1.94 20.44 -6.06
C ILE A 93 1.83 19.48 -7.25
N GLU A 94 1.39 19.97 -8.41
CA GLU A 94 1.24 19.19 -9.63
C GLU A 94 2.56 18.60 -10.11
N LYS A 95 3.64 19.39 -10.08
CA LYS A 95 4.98 18.92 -10.46
C LYS A 95 5.46 17.81 -9.52
N ILE A 96 5.28 18.01 -8.20
CA ILE A 96 5.65 17.00 -7.20
C ILE A 96 4.85 15.73 -7.41
N PHE A 97 3.54 15.84 -7.58
CA PHE A 97 2.65 14.69 -7.72
C PHE A 97 2.93 13.95 -9.03
N SER A 98 3.23 14.66 -10.11
CA SER A 98 3.67 14.03 -11.37
C SER A 98 4.99 13.28 -11.19
N ASN A 99 5.99 13.87 -10.52
CA ASN A 99 7.28 13.23 -10.28
C ASN A 99 7.16 11.99 -9.39
N LEU A 100 6.25 12.01 -8.43
CA LEU A 100 5.95 10.91 -7.53
C LEU A 100 4.96 9.88 -8.11
N LYS A 101 4.47 10.09 -9.35
CA LYS A 101 3.44 9.25 -9.99
C LYS A 101 2.16 9.12 -9.16
N LEU A 102 1.72 10.24 -8.57
CA LEU A 102 0.51 10.36 -7.76
C LEU A 102 -0.72 10.78 -8.57
N PHE A 103 -0.56 10.94 -9.88
CA PHE A 103 -1.63 11.08 -10.84
C PHE A 103 -1.74 9.83 -11.69
N ASP A 104 -2.98 9.45 -12.02
CA ASP A 104 -3.25 8.46 -13.05
C ASP A 104 -3.13 9.05 -14.47
N GLU A 105 -3.38 8.21 -15.46
CA GLU A 105 -3.34 8.58 -16.90
C GLU A 105 -4.33 9.71 -17.27
N ASN A 106 -5.38 9.93 -16.46
CA ASN A 106 -6.40 10.95 -16.64
C ASN A 106 -6.19 12.18 -15.73
N LYS A 107 -5.02 12.31 -15.10
CA LYS A 107 -4.67 13.37 -14.14
C LYS A 107 -5.55 13.38 -12.88
N LYS A 108 -6.14 12.25 -12.52
CA LYS A 108 -6.85 12.06 -11.25
C LYS A 108 -5.89 11.56 -10.18
N LEU A 109 -6.18 11.88 -8.92
CA LEU A 109 -5.33 11.47 -7.81
C LEU A 109 -5.35 9.96 -7.62
N THR A 110 -4.21 9.36 -7.33
CA THR A 110 -4.14 7.94 -6.94
C THR A 110 -4.53 7.73 -5.46
N ASN A 111 -4.78 6.49 -5.07
CA ASN A 111 -4.99 6.13 -3.67
C ASN A 111 -3.78 6.52 -2.79
N ALA A 112 -2.56 6.36 -3.30
CA ALA A 112 -1.34 6.80 -2.64
C ALA A 112 -1.36 8.31 -2.34
N ALA A 113 -1.80 9.12 -3.31
CA ALA A 113 -1.86 10.56 -3.17
C ALA A 113 -2.78 10.98 -2.02
N ILE A 114 -3.93 10.31 -1.91
CA ILE A 114 -4.90 10.55 -0.83
C ILE A 114 -4.30 10.15 0.51
N LEU A 115 -3.73 8.96 0.62
CA LEU A 115 -3.16 8.48 1.89
C LEU A 115 -2.00 9.36 2.39
N LEU A 116 -1.15 9.81 1.47
CA LEU A 116 0.03 10.61 1.81
C LEU A 116 -0.31 12.07 2.08
N PHE A 117 -1.23 12.68 1.33
CA PHE A 117 -1.38 14.13 1.32
C PHE A 117 -2.80 14.63 1.51
N ALA A 118 -3.83 13.81 1.66
CA ALA A 118 -5.17 14.33 1.96
C ALA A 118 -5.27 14.86 3.40
N LYS A 119 -6.10 15.89 3.63
CA LYS A 119 -6.42 16.38 4.98
C LYS A 119 -7.14 15.34 5.83
N ASP A 120 -7.97 14.52 5.19
CA ASP A 120 -8.83 13.51 5.81
C ASP A 120 -8.92 12.30 4.88
N PRO A 121 -7.90 11.41 4.85
CA PRO A 121 -7.95 10.21 4.05
C PRO A 121 -9.02 9.21 4.56
N GLN A 122 -9.46 9.34 5.81
CA GLN A 122 -10.45 8.46 6.43
C GLN A 122 -11.81 8.53 5.74
N ARG A 123 -12.16 9.67 5.12
CA ARG A 123 -13.35 9.79 4.24
C ARG A 123 -13.41 8.77 3.11
N LYS A 124 -12.24 8.37 2.58
CA LYS A 124 -12.16 7.33 1.54
C LYS A 124 -11.80 5.98 2.13
N PHE A 125 -10.86 5.95 3.08
CA PHE A 125 -10.32 4.75 3.67
C PHE A 125 -10.55 4.79 5.18
N ILE A 126 -11.70 4.32 5.63
CA ILE A 126 -12.10 4.34 7.06
C ILE A 126 -11.02 3.70 7.95
N SER A 127 -10.32 2.68 7.45
CA SER A 127 -9.25 1.96 8.14
C SER A 127 -7.88 2.62 8.05
N ALA A 128 -7.73 3.77 7.39
CA ALA A 128 -6.46 4.49 7.30
C ALA A 128 -6.14 5.20 8.62
N ASN A 129 -6.00 4.47 9.72
CA ASN A 129 -5.63 4.99 11.03
C ASN A 129 -4.61 4.07 11.70
N VAL A 130 -3.84 4.63 12.62
CA VAL A 130 -2.96 3.85 13.50
C VAL A 130 -3.59 3.78 14.89
N ARG A 131 -3.55 2.58 15.50
CA ARG A 131 -4.01 2.36 16.87
C ARG A 131 -2.84 1.98 17.74
N VAL A 132 -2.60 2.76 18.80
CA VAL A 132 -1.56 2.50 19.80
C VAL A 132 -2.24 2.11 21.10
N GLY A 133 -2.18 0.81 21.43
CA GLY A 133 -2.70 0.29 22.69
C GLY A 133 -1.61 0.18 23.76
N ARG A 134 -1.89 0.67 24.96
CA ARG A 134 -1.04 0.48 26.15
C ARG A 134 -1.65 -0.61 27.02
N PHE A 135 -0.86 -1.62 27.38
CA PHE A 135 -1.33 -2.79 28.10
C PHE A 135 -0.59 -2.95 29.44
N LYS A 136 -1.30 -3.33 30.51
CA LYS A 136 -0.71 -3.69 31.81
C LYS A 136 -0.29 -5.15 31.83
N THR A 137 -1.15 -5.99 31.27
CA THR A 137 -0.94 -7.42 31.02
C THR A 137 -1.40 -7.71 29.59
N PRO A 138 -1.10 -8.87 29.00
CA PRO A 138 -1.55 -9.23 27.66
C PRO A 138 -3.08 -9.11 27.43
N THR A 139 -3.87 -9.08 28.50
CA THR A 139 -5.33 -9.01 28.46
C THR A 139 -5.93 -7.70 28.99
N GLN A 140 -5.15 -6.87 29.68
CA GLN A 140 -5.64 -5.63 30.28
C GLN A 140 -5.12 -4.41 29.54
N ILE A 141 -6.02 -3.75 28.81
CA ILE A 141 -5.78 -2.46 28.15
C ILE A 141 -5.87 -1.35 29.19
N ILE A 142 -4.84 -0.51 29.27
CA ILE A 142 -4.80 0.70 30.10
C ILE A 142 -5.28 1.90 29.30
N ASP A 143 -4.81 2.02 28.05
CA ASP A 143 -5.11 3.17 27.21
C ASP A 143 -5.08 2.78 25.73
N THR A 144 -5.78 3.53 24.88
CA THR A 144 -5.76 3.33 23.43
C THR A 144 -5.85 4.67 22.72
N PHE A 145 -4.82 4.97 21.93
CA PHE A 145 -4.78 6.15 21.07
C PHE A 145 -5.17 5.74 19.65
N ILE A 146 -6.17 6.41 19.08
CA ILE A 146 -6.53 6.30 17.67
C ILE A 146 -5.97 7.54 16.97
N ILE A 147 -5.16 7.32 15.96
CA ILE A 147 -4.40 8.37 15.27
C ILE A 147 -4.87 8.42 13.82
N GLU A 148 -5.46 9.56 13.48
CA GLU A 148 -6.00 9.88 12.16
C GLU A 148 -5.24 11.04 11.50
N GLY A 149 -5.61 11.35 10.26
CA GLY A 149 -4.88 12.26 9.38
C GLY A 149 -4.15 11.51 8.26
N ASN A 150 -3.30 12.20 7.50
CA ASN A 150 -2.48 11.54 6.48
C ASN A 150 -1.30 10.77 7.09
N LEU A 151 -0.61 10.00 6.25
CA LEU A 151 0.49 9.14 6.69
C LEU A 151 1.64 9.90 7.37
N PHE A 152 1.95 11.15 6.98
CA PHE A 152 2.98 11.93 7.66
C PHE A 152 2.56 12.28 9.09
N GLU A 153 1.33 12.77 9.26
CA GLU A 153 0.77 13.07 10.58
C GLU A 153 0.64 11.82 11.46
N GLN A 154 0.22 10.70 10.87
CA GLN A 154 0.10 9.44 11.59
C GLN A 154 1.46 8.99 12.13
N VAL A 155 2.54 9.10 11.36
CA VAL A 155 3.89 8.76 11.83
C VAL A 155 4.33 9.68 12.98
N GLU A 156 4.19 10.99 12.82
CA GLU A 156 4.59 11.98 13.85
C GLU A 156 3.83 11.74 15.17
N LYS A 157 2.50 11.66 15.10
CA LYS A 157 1.62 11.46 16.27
C LYS A 157 1.82 10.08 16.90
N THR A 158 2.15 9.05 16.11
CA THR A 158 2.43 7.70 16.65
C THR A 158 3.69 7.71 17.50
N VAL A 159 4.75 8.35 17.02
CA VAL A 159 6.00 8.48 17.79
C VAL A 159 5.75 9.25 19.10
N GLU A 160 4.93 10.30 19.05
CA GLU A 160 4.54 11.06 20.25
C GLU A 160 3.73 10.21 21.24
N ALA A 161 2.73 9.46 20.76
CA ALA A 161 1.91 8.57 21.59
C ALA A 161 2.76 7.48 22.27
N ILE A 162 3.74 6.92 21.54
CA ILE A 162 4.69 5.95 22.07
C ILE A 162 5.57 6.59 23.15
N LYS A 163 6.13 7.78 22.91
CA LYS A 163 6.94 8.50 23.92
C LYS A 163 6.15 8.80 25.19
N LYS A 164 4.94 9.34 25.07
CA LYS A 164 4.04 9.61 26.20
C LYS A 164 3.75 8.35 27.01
N THR A 165 3.63 7.20 26.34
CA THR A 165 3.44 5.90 26.98
C THR A 165 4.63 5.51 27.86
N PHE A 166 5.86 5.86 27.48
CA PHE A 166 7.07 5.58 28.26
C PHE A 166 7.37 6.63 29.36
N GLU A 167 7.02 7.90 29.14
CA GLU A 167 7.33 8.99 30.07
C GLU A 167 6.38 9.06 31.29
N CYS A 168 5.15 8.52 31.17
CA CYS A 168 4.29 8.28 32.32
C CYS A 168 4.84 7.10 33.15
N LYS A 169 5.80 7.38 34.04
CA LYS A 169 6.22 6.48 35.12
C LYS A 169 5.00 6.01 35.92
N ILE A 170 5.01 4.72 36.27
CA ILE A 170 4.06 4.02 37.14
C ILE A 170 4.20 4.54 38.58
#